data_AF-W1XQG3-F1
#
_entry.id   AF-W1XQG3-F1
#
_cell.length_a   1.000
_cell.length_b   1.000
_cell.length_c   1.000
_cell.angle_alpha   90.00
_cell.angle_beta   90.00
_cell.angle_gamma   90.00
#
_symmetry.space_group_name_H-M   'P 1'
#
loop_
_entity.id
_entity.type
_entity.pdbx_description
1 polymer ?
#
loop_
_entity_poly.entity_id
_entity_poly.type
_entity_poly.pdbx_seq_one_letter_code
_entity_poly.pdbx_strand_id
1 'polypeptide(L)'
;EKGSVNHSTLDIASGDILGNPFVFLKRIIHWMDDYTYEGTLDVTYTEEYVDSNGNLKTRDVNETLRAVIRQPGPYYANRVSLVYGNHAAPNLTFHRKPPEKGFFNFGGAKSKIAKG
;
A
#
# COMPACT_ATOMS: atom_id res chain seq x y z
N GLU A 1 6.08 15.43 12.21
CA GLU A 1 6.18 14.28 11.26
C GLU A 1 7.44 13.50 11.59
N LYS A 2 7.34 12.16 11.75
CA LYS A 2 8.52 11.32 11.98
C LYS A 2 9.36 11.35 10.70
N GLY A 3 10.63 11.72 10.84
CA GLY A 3 11.48 12.16 9.75
C GLY A 3 11.74 11.13 8.66
N SER A 4 11.91 11.67 7.45
CA SER A 4 12.51 11.07 6.26
C SER A 4 11.73 9.94 5.58
N VAL A 5 10.45 10.18 5.28
CA VAL A 5 9.83 9.50 4.13
C VAL A 5 9.82 10.48 2.97
N ASN A 6 10.53 10.12 1.90
CA ASN A 6 10.58 10.92 0.68
C ASN A 6 9.16 11.06 0.15
N HIS A 7 8.73 12.28 -0.15
CA HIS A 7 7.40 12.51 -0.69
C HIS A 7 7.45 13.59 -1.75
N SER A 8 6.56 13.46 -2.73
CA SER A 8 6.35 14.45 -3.78
C SER A 8 4.86 14.76 -3.87
N THR A 9 4.54 16.02 -4.16
CA THR A 9 3.15 16.44 -4.32
C THR A 9 2.72 16.16 -5.76
N LEU A 10 1.65 15.37 -5.92
CA LEU A 10 1.06 15.05 -7.22
C LEU A 10 0.01 16.07 -7.63
N ASP A 11 -0.80 16.52 -6.68
CA ASP A 11 -1.93 17.41 -6.97
C ASP A 11 -2.28 18.26 -5.73
N ILE A 12 -2.79 19.46 -5.99
CA ILE A 12 -3.27 20.41 -5.00
C ILE A 12 -4.58 20.99 -5.49
N ALA A 13 -5.64 20.82 -4.69
CA ALA A 13 -6.90 21.53 -4.90
C ALA A 13 -7.20 22.39 -3.69
N SER A 14 -7.65 23.62 -3.91
CA SER A 14 -8.03 24.53 -2.83
C SER A 14 -9.38 25.16 -3.12
N GLY A 15 -10.05 25.62 -2.08
CA GLY A 15 -11.33 26.30 -2.20
C GLY A 15 -11.85 26.70 -0.84
N ASP A 16 -13.14 27.02 -0.78
CA ASP A 16 -13.84 27.29 0.46
C ASP A 16 -15.10 26.43 0.59
N ILE A 17 -15.43 26.09 1.83
CA ILE A 17 -16.72 25.47 2.20
C ILE A 17 -17.36 26.40 3.22
N LEU A 18 -18.49 27.00 2.86
CA LEU A 18 -19.20 27.95 3.72
C LEU A 18 -18.29 29.11 4.18
N GLY A 19 -17.42 29.61 3.28
CA GLY A 19 -16.46 30.68 3.58
C GLY A 19 -15.22 30.24 4.37
N ASN A 20 -15.06 28.95 4.68
CA ASN A 20 -13.89 28.42 5.37
C ASN A 20 -12.90 27.79 4.39
N PRO A 21 -11.63 28.23 4.36
CA PRO A 21 -10.66 27.74 3.40
C PRO A 21 -10.29 26.27 3.62
N PHE A 22 -10.09 25.54 2.52
CA PHE A 22 -9.53 24.20 2.53
C PHE A 22 -8.46 24.01 1.45
N VAL A 23 -7.58 23.05 1.69
CA VAL A 23 -6.58 22.56 0.72
C VAL A 23 -6.53 21.03 0.77
N PHE A 24 -6.84 20.38 -0.34
CA PHE A 24 -6.50 18.98 -0.59
C PHE A 24 -5.09 18.86 -1.14
N LEU A 25 -4.33 17.94 -0.55
CA LEU A 25 -2.98 17.59 -0.99
C LEU A 25 -2.96 16.11 -1.34
N LYS A 26 -2.67 15.80 -2.59
CA LYS A 26 -2.35 14.44 -3.01
C LYS A 26 -0.84 14.30 -3.09
N ARG A 27 -0.26 13.42 -2.29
CA ARG A 27 1.18 13.16 -2.25
C ARG A 27 1.46 11.72 -2.64
N ILE A 28 2.55 11.50 -3.36
CA ILE A 28 3.19 10.19 -3.49
C ILE A 28 4.28 10.11 -2.43
N ILE A 29 4.28 9.01 -1.69
CA ILE A 29 5.24 8.70 -0.64
C ILE A 29 6.12 7.57 -1.16
N HIS A 30 7.42 7.72 -1.02
CA HIS A 30 8.44 6.79 -1.45
C HIS A 30 9.25 6.30 -0.25
N TRP A 31 9.46 4.98 -0.18
CA TRP A 31 10.40 4.34 0.76
C TRP A 31 11.13 3.17 0.09
N MET A 32 12.28 2.79 0.65
CA MET A 32 13.04 1.61 0.24
C MET A 32 12.71 0.45 1.17
N ASP A 33 12.50 -0.74 0.62
CA ASP A 33 12.29 -1.97 1.38
C ASP A 33 12.81 -3.19 0.58
N ASP A 34 12.77 -4.38 1.17
CA ASP A 34 13.22 -5.61 0.51
C ASP A 34 12.33 -5.95 -0.69
N TYR A 35 12.92 -5.93 -1.90
CA TYR A 35 12.26 -6.29 -3.14
C TYR A 35 12.83 -7.60 -3.70
N THR A 36 11.96 -8.46 -4.24
CA THR A 36 12.35 -9.72 -4.88
C THR A 36 12.40 -9.54 -6.39
N TYR A 37 13.60 -9.58 -6.96
CA TYR A 37 13.81 -9.56 -8.41
C TYR A 37 13.83 -10.99 -8.92
N GLU A 38 13.01 -11.25 -9.93
CA GLU A 38 12.94 -12.54 -10.61
C GLU A 38 13.34 -12.37 -12.07
N GLY A 39 14.13 -13.32 -12.58
CA GLY A 39 14.56 -13.35 -13.97
C GLY A 39 14.50 -14.77 -14.52
N THR A 40 14.22 -14.87 -15.81
CA THR A 40 14.27 -16.11 -16.56
C THR A 40 15.19 -15.94 -17.76
N LEU A 41 15.97 -16.98 -18.07
CA LEU A 41 16.83 -17.04 -19.25
C LEU A 41 16.59 -18.35 -19.96
N ASP A 42 16.13 -18.27 -21.20
CA ASP A 42 16.05 -19.44 -22.08
C ASP A 42 17.44 -19.71 -22.68
N VAL A 43 17.95 -20.90 -22.44
CA VAL A 43 19.25 -21.36 -22.91
C VAL A 43 19.04 -22.52 -23.87
N THR A 44 19.76 -22.48 -24.99
CA THR A 44 19.85 -23.60 -25.92
C THR A 44 21.27 -24.13 -25.88
N TYR A 45 21.43 -25.43 -25.63
CA TYR A 45 22.72 -26.11 -25.68
C TYR A 45 22.60 -27.46 -26.39
N THR A 46 23.70 -27.91 -26.99
CA THR A 46 23.77 -29.20 -27.68
C THR A 46 24.32 -30.26 -26.73
N GLU A 47 23.61 -31.38 -26.58
CA GLU A 47 24.01 -32.51 -25.74
C GLU A 47 24.25 -33.76 -26.60
N GLU A 48 25.32 -34.51 -26.30
CA GLU A 48 25.61 -35.81 -26.91
C GLU A 48 24.94 -36.93 -26.10
N TYR A 49 24.17 -37.79 -26.76
CA TYR A 49 23.53 -38.95 -26.17
C TYR A 49 23.82 -40.23 -26.98
N VAL A 50 23.84 -41.37 -26.30
CA VAL A 50 23.99 -42.69 -26.93
C VAL A 50 22.60 -43.26 -27.18
N ASP A 51 22.30 -43.58 -28.44
CA ASP A 51 21.03 -44.22 -28.79
C ASP A 51 21.00 -45.71 -28.39
N SER A 52 19.83 -46.33 -28.40
CA SER A 52 19.66 -47.75 -28.03
C SER A 52 20.47 -48.72 -28.91
N ASN A 53 21.02 -48.22 -30.02
CA ASN A 53 21.84 -48.97 -30.97
C ASN A 53 23.35 -48.71 -30.76
N GLY A 54 23.74 -47.96 -29.73
CA GLY A 54 25.13 -47.68 -29.37
C GLY A 54 25.79 -46.54 -30.16
N ASN A 55 25.03 -45.76 -30.93
CA ASN A 55 25.59 -44.65 -31.72
C ASN A 55 25.50 -43.33 -30.94
N LEU A 56 26.58 -42.55 -30.99
CA LEU A 56 26.62 -41.17 -30.50
C LEU A 56 25.83 -40.25 -31.43
N LYS A 57 24.88 -39.52 -30.87
CA LYS A 57 24.08 -38.50 -31.56
C LYS A 57 24.05 -37.22 -30.75
N THR A 58 23.92 -36.10 -31.44
CA THR A 58 23.70 -34.79 -30.83
C THR A 58 22.22 -34.41 -30.88
N ARG A 59 21.74 -33.73 -29.84
CA ARG A 59 20.42 -33.08 -29.83
C ARG A 59 20.55 -31.68 -29.24
N ASP A 60 19.82 -30.73 -29.81
CA ASP A 60 19.63 -29.43 -29.18
C ASP A 60 18.58 -29.53 -28.08
N VAL A 61 18.93 -28.99 -26.91
CA VAL A 61 18.11 -28.94 -25.71
C VAL A 61 17.85 -27.48 -25.39
N ASN A 62 16.58 -27.16 -25.19
CA ASN A 62 16.13 -25.85 -24.72
C ASN A 62 15.73 -25.99 -23.25
N GLU A 63 16.28 -25.14 -22.40
CA GLU A 63 16.00 -25.09 -20.97
C GLU A 63 15.77 -23.65 -20.52
N THR A 64 14.78 -23.44 -19.66
CA THR A 64 14.52 -22.14 -19.04
C THR A 64 15.12 -22.10 -17.63
N LEU A 65 16.18 -21.32 -17.45
CA LEU A 65 16.80 -21.08 -16.16
C LEU A 65 16.02 -19.98 -15.41
N ARG A 66 15.79 -20.15 -14.10
CA ARG A 66 15.11 -19.15 -13.25
C ARG A 66 16.03 -18.70 -12.11
N ALA A 67 16.15 -17.39 -11.94
CA ALA A 67 16.92 -16.78 -10.85
C ALA A 67 16.01 -15.88 -9.99
N VAL A 68 16.26 -15.89 -8.68
CA VAL A 68 15.55 -15.07 -7.69
C VAL A 68 16.56 -14.42 -6.75
N ILE A 69 16.53 -13.09 -6.63
CA ILE A 69 17.41 -12.33 -5.75
C ILE A 69 16.62 -11.32 -4.91
N ARG A 70 17.00 -11.13 -3.65
CA ARG A 70 16.42 -10.13 -2.76
C ARG A 70 17.38 -8.96 -2.58
N GLN A 71 16.95 -7.76 -2.96
CA GLN A 71 17.72 -6.53 -2.84
C GLN A 71 16.79 -5.35 -2.53
N PRO A 72 17.29 -4.26 -1.91
CA PRO A 72 16.48 -3.08 -1.64
C PRO A 72 15.89 -2.48 -2.92
N GLY A 73 14.57 -2.30 -2.95
CA GLY A 73 13.84 -1.68 -4.07
C GLY A 73 12.88 -0.57 -3.61
N PRO A 74 12.48 0.33 -4.52
CA PRO A 74 11.61 1.45 -4.19
C PRO A 74 10.13 1.04 -4.17
N TYR A 75 9.42 1.43 -3.12
CA TYR A 75 7.97 1.34 -3.01
C TYR A 75 7.33 2.73 -3.02
N TYR A 76 6.08 2.78 -3.46
CA TYR A 76 5.31 4.01 -3.60
C TYR A 76 3.88 3.85 -3.09
N ALA A 77 3.36 4.87 -2.41
CA ALA A 77 1.95 4.94 -2.00
C ALA A 77 1.38 6.34 -2.16
N ASN A 78 0.11 6.42 -2.54
CA ASN A 78 -0.63 7.68 -2.59
C ASN A 78 -1.25 8.01 -1.23
N ARG A 79 -1.06 9.24 -0.77
CA ARG A 79 -1.69 9.78 0.44
C ARG A 79 -2.43 11.07 0.12
N VAL A 80 -3.73 11.08 0.42
CA VAL A 80 -4.57 12.27 0.31
C VAL A 80 -4.75 12.87 1.70
N SER A 81 -4.51 14.16 1.83
CA SER A 81 -4.69 14.92 3.08
C SER A 81 -5.56 16.14 2.83
N LEU A 82 -6.43 16.46 3.80
CA LEU A 82 -7.24 17.68 3.80
C LEU A 82 -6.74 18.59 4.92
N VAL A 83 -6.35 19.80 4.54
CA VAL A 83 -6.07 20.91 5.47
C VAL A 83 -7.29 21.81 5.44
N TYR A 84 -7.91 22.04 6.59
CA TYR A 84 -9.12 22.84 6.73
C TYR A 84 -8.90 23.94 7.76
N GLY A 85 -9.11 25.19 7.36
CA GLY A 85 -9.04 26.35 8.23
C GLY A 85 -10.44 26.85 8.54
N ASN A 86 -10.79 26.99 9.82
CA ASN A 86 -12.10 27.46 10.24
C ASN A 86 -11.96 28.48 11.38
N HIS A 87 -12.69 29.58 11.28
CA HIS A 87 -12.67 30.66 12.29
C HIS A 87 -13.76 30.49 13.38
N ALA A 88 -14.63 29.49 13.26
CA ALA A 88 -15.86 29.39 14.05
C ALA A 88 -15.69 28.74 15.43
N ALA A 89 -14.50 28.30 15.83
CA ALA A 89 -14.30 27.71 17.16
C ALA A 89 -12.85 27.82 17.67
N PRO A 90 -12.53 28.80 18.55
CA PRO A 90 -11.24 28.83 19.26
C PRO A 90 -10.98 27.58 20.12
N ASN A 91 -12.01 26.78 20.41
CA ASN A 91 -11.95 25.55 21.23
C ASN A 91 -12.41 24.28 20.47
N LEU A 92 -12.12 24.17 19.17
CA LEU A 92 -12.50 22.97 18.41
C LEU A 92 -11.59 21.79 18.80
N THR A 93 -12.12 20.88 19.62
CA THR A 93 -11.38 19.69 20.07
C THR A 93 -11.87 18.47 19.31
N PHE A 94 -10.99 17.84 18.52
CA PHE A 94 -11.30 16.59 17.83
C PHE A 94 -10.91 15.40 18.70
N HIS A 95 -11.88 14.59 19.10
CA HIS A 95 -11.61 13.31 19.76
C HIS A 95 -11.78 12.16 18.77
N ARG A 96 -10.68 11.44 18.48
CA ARG A 96 -10.77 10.11 17.89
C ARG A 96 -10.92 9.10 19.02
N LYS A 97 -12.13 8.92 19.54
CA LYS A 97 -12.41 7.78 20.41
C LYS A 97 -12.70 6.58 19.50
N PRO A 98 -11.88 5.52 19.49
CA PRO A 98 -12.29 4.28 18.85
C PRO A 98 -13.60 3.81 19.49
N PRO A 99 -14.53 3.17 18.75
CA PRO A 99 -15.71 2.60 19.37
C PRO A 99 -15.25 1.61 20.44
N GLU A 100 -15.69 1.80 21.67
CA GLU A 100 -15.51 0.78 22.72
C GLU A 100 -16.16 -0.51 22.20
N LYS A 101 -15.36 -1.58 22.15
CA LYS A 101 -15.87 -2.93 21.90
C LYS A 101 -16.96 -3.23 22.93
N GLY A 102 -18.18 -3.44 22.46
CA GLY A 102 -19.22 -4.17 23.20
C GLY A 102 -20.42 -3.34 23.61
N PHE A 103 -21.36 -3.15 22.67
CA PHE A 103 -22.76 -2.90 23.00
C PHE A 103 -23.67 -3.82 22.17
N PHE A 104 -23.45 -5.13 22.32
CA PHE A 104 -24.53 -6.10 22.14
C PHE A 104 -24.83 -6.67 23.52
N ASN A 105 -25.78 -6.06 24.23
CA ASN A 105 -26.40 -6.69 25.39
C ASN A 105 -27.91 -6.73 25.14
N PHE A 106 -28.38 -7.91 24.74
CA PHE A 106 -29.79 -8.29 24.81
C PHE A 106 -30.18 -8.33 26.29
N GLY A 107 -31.11 -7.48 26.72
CA GLY A 107 -31.78 -7.66 28.01
C GLY A 107 -32.12 -6.39 28.77
N GLY A 108 -33.41 -6.06 28.75
CA GLY A 108 -34.19 -5.60 29.90
C GLY A 108 -33.74 -4.35 30.68
N ALA A 109 -34.50 -3.26 30.55
CA ALA A 109 -35.37 -2.74 31.62
C ALA A 109 -35.84 -1.30 31.30
N LYS A 110 -37.14 -1.08 31.42
CA LYS A 110 -37.80 0.22 31.32
C LYS A 110 -37.57 1.06 32.59
N SER A 111 -37.42 2.37 32.45
CA SER A 111 -38.00 3.45 33.28
C SER A 111 -37.29 4.77 32.94
N LYS A 112 -37.83 5.98 33.03
CA LYS A 112 -39.17 6.55 33.27
C LYS A 112 -39.04 7.99 32.73
N ILE A 113 -40.04 8.46 32.00
CA ILE A 113 -40.15 9.87 31.59
C ILE A 113 -40.68 10.64 32.80
N ALA A 114 -40.04 11.74 33.19
CA ALA A 114 -40.61 12.72 34.12
C ALA A 114 -40.72 14.07 33.40
N LYS A 115 -41.98 14.46 33.14
CA LYS A 115 -42.43 15.84 32.99
C LYS A 115 -42.56 16.46 34.39
N GLY A 116 -42.27 17.75 34.51
CA GLY A 116 -42.51 18.56 35.71
C GLY A 116 -41.67 19.81 35.67
#